data_AF-A0A9P4V2R1-F1
#
_entry.id   AF-A0A9P4V2R1-F1
#
_cell.length_a   1.000
_cell.length_b   1.000
_cell.length_c   1.000
_cell.angle_alpha   90.00
_cell.angle_beta   90.00
_cell.angle_gamma   90.00
#
_symmetry.space_group_name_H-M   'P 1'
#
loop_
_entity.id
_entity.type
_entity.pdbx_description
1 polymer ?
#
loop_
_entity_poly.entity_id
_entity_poly.type
_entity_poly.pdbx_seq_one_letter_code
_entity_poly.pdbx_strand_id
1 'polypeptide(L)'
;MTNLTLAGSPYTLVIDTGSSDTWVAGSGFQCLSRYARTPLRQESCGFGTLYGKEDSPTWSRIPTHDFQVRYTDGEYLTGDLGTEELTIGGLQVRQTIGVVEQGWWIGDQISSGLMGLAYPILASGHRDLNYTSVVFSLFEDGTVPPVFSLALSRPTPDNPMAGGFLALGGVPDTGNDASDFVTVPIKPVISTAYAFYSILVDGVAIFPPGSAEERGEALSPDTERNHTNTSRPLILTNPLRPTVDQFGSILDTPTFAQDQTEPATKVSLNEIGRSRHSIFSSMPRPSNPAEHQSHLAKFTSSQTYHTSTYDQTTQQSVLLQPTRPPSTPLVNSRRPSIPVVQSHQAPRRSTKTVGPSISRKGKAKSTHNPPWDQSTPLSGLLLAPRPRPSPTADPDDNVKRQADFTSLDLNMVIDSGTTLIYLPDAVASYIASLFDPPAIFNTLSNLYVVSCNAQAPRIAIIIAGQPFYIDERDLLNGGGVAGQKGVCVVAVQKQGNGDAVLGDAFLKNVVAVFDVGRNEMSFAARGVY
;
A
#
# COMPACT_ATOMS: atom_id res chain seq x y z
N MET A 1 8.13 -1.37 -8.06
CA MET A 1 8.49 -0.52 -9.21
C MET A 1 8.48 -1.34 -10.50
N THR A 2 8.29 -0.70 -11.65
CA THR A 2 8.48 -1.27 -13.00
C THR A 2 9.19 -0.27 -13.91
N ASN A 3 9.87 -0.77 -14.93
CA ASN A 3 10.42 0.04 -16.01
C ASN A 3 9.35 0.17 -17.12
N LEU A 4 9.28 1.35 -17.73
CA LEU A 4 8.51 1.62 -18.95
C LEU A 4 9.25 2.63 -19.82
N THR A 5 8.72 2.95 -21.00
CA THR A 5 9.15 4.12 -21.76
C THR A 5 8.04 5.13 -21.98
N LEU A 6 8.39 6.41 -21.99
CA LEU A 6 7.57 7.52 -22.48
C LEU A 6 8.26 8.08 -23.73
N ALA A 7 7.58 8.12 -24.87
CA ALA A 7 8.17 8.47 -26.16
C ALA A 7 9.47 7.68 -26.50
N GLY A 8 9.53 6.42 -26.10
CA GLY A 8 10.72 5.57 -26.24
C GLY A 8 11.86 5.82 -25.22
N SER A 9 11.80 6.89 -24.41
CA SER A 9 12.77 7.18 -23.36
C SER A 9 12.45 6.44 -22.05
N PRO A 10 13.43 5.80 -21.37
CA PRO A 10 13.16 4.91 -20.24
C PRO A 10 12.97 5.64 -18.90
N TYR A 11 11.93 5.22 -18.16
CA TYR A 11 11.62 5.69 -16.80
C TYR A 11 11.27 4.51 -15.88
N THR A 12 11.48 4.67 -14.58
CA THR A 12 11.14 3.66 -13.56
C THR A 12 10.04 4.22 -12.67
N LEU A 13 8.87 3.59 -12.60
CA LEU A 13 7.74 4.08 -11.79
C LEU A 13 7.42 3.12 -10.63
N VAL A 14 6.96 3.67 -9.51
CA VAL A 14 6.26 2.91 -8.46
C VAL A 14 4.99 2.31 -9.07
N ILE A 15 4.64 1.07 -8.72
CA ILE A 15 3.35 0.46 -9.10
C ILE A 15 2.43 0.64 -7.92
N ASP A 16 1.27 1.23 -8.13
CA ASP A 16 0.34 1.59 -7.06
C ASP A 16 -1.06 1.01 -7.39
N THR A 17 -1.53 0.03 -6.62
CA THR A 17 -2.90 -0.50 -6.75
C THR A 17 -3.91 0.20 -5.82
N GLY A 18 -3.47 1.18 -5.02
CA GLY A 18 -4.29 2.07 -4.22
C GLY A 18 -4.69 3.38 -4.93
N SER A 19 -4.02 3.79 -6.01
CA SER A 19 -4.42 4.95 -6.84
C SER A 19 -4.46 4.65 -8.34
N SER A 20 -5.01 5.57 -9.14
CA SER A 20 -5.26 5.40 -10.59
C SER A 20 -4.52 6.40 -11.47
N ASP A 21 -3.87 7.41 -10.87
CA ASP A 21 -3.12 8.41 -11.62
C ASP A 21 -1.71 7.89 -11.96
N THR A 22 -1.29 8.09 -13.20
CA THR A 22 0.10 7.86 -13.62
C THR A 22 0.78 9.21 -13.81
N TRP A 23 1.95 9.41 -13.20
CA TRP A 23 2.67 10.67 -13.27
C TRP A 23 4.20 10.51 -13.21
N VAL A 24 4.91 11.50 -13.74
CA VAL A 24 6.38 11.61 -13.74
C VAL A 24 6.84 12.98 -13.27
N ALA A 25 8.00 13.05 -12.61
CA ALA A 25 8.63 14.29 -12.18
C ALA A 25 9.29 15.01 -13.37
N GLY A 26 8.87 16.25 -13.63
CA GLY A 26 9.42 17.07 -14.70
C GLY A 26 10.86 17.52 -14.41
N SER A 27 11.65 17.77 -15.47
CA SER A 27 13.02 18.30 -15.39
C SER A 27 13.11 19.59 -14.55
N GLY A 28 12.09 20.44 -14.60
CA GLY A 28 11.96 21.66 -13.81
C GLY A 28 11.44 21.49 -12.38
N PHE A 29 11.30 20.26 -11.84
CA PHE A 29 10.59 20.00 -10.58
C PHE A 29 11.15 20.78 -9.37
N GLN A 30 10.30 21.56 -8.72
CA GLN A 30 10.60 22.28 -7.48
C GLN A 30 10.13 21.49 -6.25
N CYS A 31 11.08 20.85 -5.57
CA CYS A 31 10.82 20.20 -4.27
C CYS A 31 10.42 21.23 -3.20
N LEU A 32 9.39 20.94 -2.41
CA LEU A 32 8.80 21.82 -1.40
C LEU A 32 8.71 21.08 -0.05
N SER A 33 8.95 21.74 1.08
CA SER A 33 8.87 21.07 2.38
C SER A 33 7.44 20.62 2.75
N ARG A 34 7.29 19.34 3.14
CA ARG A 34 6.02 18.64 3.44
C ARG A 34 4.94 19.50 4.12
N TYR A 35 5.30 20.27 5.15
CA TYR A 35 4.35 21.07 5.93
C TYR A 35 4.35 22.56 5.58
N ALA A 36 5.53 23.19 5.48
CA ALA A 36 5.64 24.64 5.29
C ALA A 36 5.60 25.08 3.82
N ARG A 37 5.65 24.13 2.88
CA ARG A 37 5.67 24.34 1.42
C ARG A 37 6.78 25.29 0.94
N THR A 38 7.86 25.39 1.70
CA THR A 38 9.02 26.22 1.36
C THR A 38 9.89 25.52 0.32
N PRO A 39 10.44 26.22 -0.69
CA PRO A 39 11.40 25.64 -1.63
C PRO A 39 12.57 24.94 -0.94
N LEU A 40 12.86 23.73 -1.41
CA LEU A 40 14.05 22.95 -1.12
C LEU A 40 14.88 22.82 -2.41
N ARG A 41 16.03 22.14 -2.35
CA ARG A 41 16.74 21.75 -3.58
C ARG A 41 16.02 20.55 -4.21
N GLN A 42 16.03 20.43 -5.53
CA GLN A 42 15.29 19.40 -6.29
C GLN A 42 15.59 17.97 -5.79
N GLU A 43 16.86 17.67 -5.53
CA GLU A 43 17.34 16.38 -5.02
C GLU A 43 16.81 16.02 -3.62
N SER A 44 16.24 16.99 -2.88
CA SER A 44 15.65 16.75 -1.55
C SER A 44 14.37 15.90 -1.60
N CYS A 45 13.76 15.76 -2.79
CA CYS A 45 12.62 14.89 -3.04
C CYS A 45 13.02 13.55 -3.67
N GLY A 46 14.31 13.29 -3.92
CA GLY A 46 14.83 11.96 -4.22
C GLY A 46 14.31 11.29 -5.51
N PHE A 47 13.95 12.02 -6.56
CA PHE A 47 13.58 11.41 -7.83
C PHE A 47 14.79 10.80 -8.57
N GLY A 48 14.52 9.78 -9.38
CA GLY A 48 15.42 9.22 -10.40
C GLY A 48 15.46 10.07 -11.68
N THR A 49 15.36 9.44 -12.85
CA THR A 49 15.34 10.14 -14.14
C THR A 49 14.15 11.11 -14.23
N LEU A 50 14.42 12.40 -14.43
CA LEU A 50 13.39 13.43 -14.63
C LEU A 50 12.98 13.51 -16.11
N TYR A 51 11.72 13.86 -16.35
CA TYR A 51 11.08 13.89 -17.67
C TYR A 51 11.07 15.30 -18.28
N GLY A 52 11.53 15.45 -19.52
CA GLY A 52 11.46 16.69 -20.29
C GLY A 52 10.21 16.74 -21.18
N LYS A 53 9.27 17.66 -20.90
CA LYS A 53 8.06 17.86 -21.74
C LYS A 53 8.41 18.29 -23.15
N GLU A 54 9.50 19.04 -23.28
CA GLU A 54 10.01 19.66 -24.49
C GLU A 54 10.87 18.69 -25.33
N ASP A 55 11.34 17.60 -24.74
CA ASP A 55 12.11 16.54 -25.40
C ASP A 55 11.21 15.44 -26.01
N SER A 56 9.95 15.34 -25.58
CA SER A 56 8.97 14.38 -26.09
C SER A 56 8.23 14.90 -27.35
N PRO A 57 8.27 14.17 -28.48
CA PRO A 57 7.48 14.50 -29.67
C PRO A 57 6.00 14.12 -29.58
N THR A 58 5.60 13.31 -28.57
CA THR A 58 4.25 12.75 -28.43
C THR A 58 3.43 13.37 -27.30
N TRP A 59 4.10 14.07 -26.39
CA TRP A 59 3.50 14.86 -25.31
C TRP A 59 2.51 15.90 -25.82
N SER A 60 1.34 15.96 -25.18
CA SER A 60 0.34 16.99 -25.44
C SER A 60 -0.40 17.37 -24.16
N ARG A 61 -0.06 18.53 -23.60
CA ARG A 61 -0.77 19.12 -22.43
C ARG A 61 -2.26 19.28 -22.73
N ILE A 62 -3.10 18.97 -21.75
CA ILE A 62 -4.51 19.32 -21.73
C ILE A 62 -4.60 20.74 -21.15
N PRO A 63 -4.97 21.78 -21.93
CA PRO A 63 -4.87 23.18 -21.49
C PRO A 63 -5.96 23.59 -20.50
N THR A 64 -6.98 22.77 -20.30
CA THR A 64 -8.14 23.03 -19.44
C THR A 64 -8.01 22.47 -18.02
N HIS A 65 -6.99 21.64 -17.75
CA HIS A 65 -6.82 20.92 -16.48
C HIS A 65 -5.35 20.91 -16.07
N ASP A 66 -5.12 20.94 -14.76
CA ASP A 66 -3.81 20.77 -14.13
C ASP A 66 -3.82 19.49 -13.29
N PHE A 67 -2.69 18.78 -13.23
CA PHE A 67 -2.58 17.57 -12.43
C PHE A 67 -2.34 17.92 -10.95
N GLN A 68 -3.10 17.29 -10.04
CA GLN A 68 -2.90 17.41 -8.59
C GLN A 68 -3.20 16.08 -7.89
N VAL A 69 -2.27 15.59 -7.07
CA VAL A 69 -2.43 14.36 -6.26
C VAL A 69 -1.99 14.60 -4.81
N ARG A 70 -2.58 13.84 -3.88
CA ARG A 70 -2.26 13.82 -2.44
C ARG A 70 -2.36 12.40 -1.91
N TYR A 71 -1.32 11.93 -1.24
CA TYR A 71 -1.30 10.61 -0.62
C TYR A 71 -1.63 10.69 0.87
N THR A 72 -2.02 9.57 1.47
CA THR A 72 -2.50 9.48 2.87
C THR A 72 -1.39 9.76 3.89
N ASP A 73 -0.13 9.53 3.51
CA ASP A 73 1.04 9.90 4.29
C ASP A 73 1.28 11.44 4.29
N GLY A 74 0.65 12.20 3.41
CA GLY A 74 0.79 13.65 3.29
C GLY A 74 1.82 14.12 2.26
N GLU A 75 2.32 13.25 1.39
CA GLU A 75 2.88 13.65 0.09
C GLU A 75 1.85 14.39 -0.76
N TYR A 76 2.33 15.28 -1.61
CA TYR A 76 1.47 16.04 -2.52
C TYR A 76 2.28 16.56 -3.71
N LEU A 77 1.68 16.50 -4.89
CA LEU A 77 2.34 16.89 -6.14
C LEU A 77 1.35 17.66 -7.02
N THR A 78 1.85 18.63 -7.77
CA THR A 78 1.07 19.41 -8.73
C THR A 78 1.88 19.73 -9.99
N GLY A 79 1.24 19.79 -11.15
CA GLY A 79 1.89 20.18 -12.40
C GLY A 79 0.93 20.12 -13.60
N ASP A 80 1.48 19.89 -14.79
CA ASP A 80 0.70 19.75 -16.02
C ASP A 80 -0.06 18.41 -16.05
N LEU A 81 -1.27 18.40 -16.59
CA LEU A 81 -1.94 17.18 -17.08
C LEU A 81 -1.82 17.13 -18.61
N GLY A 82 -1.57 15.95 -19.19
CA GLY A 82 -1.46 15.78 -20.63
C GLY A 82 -1.57 14.33 -21.08
N THR A 83 -1.40 14.10 -22.38
CA THR A 83 -1.33 12.76 -22.97
C THR A 83 0.07 12.48 -23.49
N GLU A 84 0.52 11.23 -23.38
CA GLU A 84 1.84 10.75 -23.80
C GLU A 84 1.74 9.33 -24.38
N GLU A 85 2.70 8.96 -25.24
CA GLU A 85 2.90 7.58 -25.70
C GLU A 85 3.68 6.79 -24.64
N LEU A 86 2.96 5.93 -23.91
CA LEU A 86 3.51 5.05 -22.86
C LEU A 86 3.66 3.63 -23.42
N THR A 87 4.82 3.01 -23.21
CA THR A 87 5.06 1.61 -23.58
C THR A 87 5.59 0.79 -22.40
N ILE A 88 4.92 -0.30 -22.06
CA ILE A 88 5.25 -1.19 -20.93
C ILE A 88 5.07 -2.66 -21.34
N GLY A 89 6.06 -3.51 -21.03
CA GLY A 89 6.00 -4.95 -21.38
C GLY A 89 5.95 -5.26 -22.89
N GLY A 90 6.18 -4.27 -23.76
CA GLY A 90 5.97 -4.36 -25.21
C GLY A 90 4.58 -3.93 -25.69
N LEU A 91 3.66 -3.63 -24.77
CA LEU A 91 2.36 -3.03 -25.06
C LEU A 91 2.49 -1.50 -25.10
N GLN A 92 1.89 -0.84 -26.09
CA GLN A 92 1.94 0.62 -26.26
C GLN A 92 0.54 1.21 -26.19
N VAL A 93 0.38 2.34 -25.48
CA VAL A 93 -0.89 3.03 -25.30
C VAL A 93 -0.69 4.55 -25.21
N ARG A 94 -1.64 5.32 -25.76
CA ARG A 94 -1.68 6.78 -25.58
C ARG A 94 -2.38 7.12 -24.26
N GLN A 95 -1.59 7.28 -23.20
CA GLN A 95 -2.06 7.42 -21.84
C GLN A 95 -2.17 8.89 -21.40
N THR A 96 -3.19 9.23 -20.61
CA THR A 96 -3.21 10.50 -19.85
C THR A 96 -2.31 10.38 -18.62
N ILE A 97 -1.32 11.27 -18.50
CA ILE A 97 -0.38 11.32 -17.37
C ILE A 97 -0.25 12.73 -16.79
N GLY A 98 0.11 12.80 -15.51
CA GLY A 98 0.60 14.02 -14.87
C GLY A 98 2.10 14.20 -15.11
N VAL A 99 2.53 15.43 -15.39
CA VAL A 99 3.94 15.82 -15.29
C VAL A 99 4.05 16.78 -14.11
N VAL A 100 4.52 16.28 -12.97
CA VAL A 100 4.56 17.06 -11.73
C VAL A 100 5.71 18.06 -11.79
N GLU A 101 5.44 19.29 -11.38
CA GLU A 101 6.37 20.43 -11.48
C GLU A 101 6.76 20.98 -10.10
N GLN A 102 5.99 20.68 -9.05
CA GLN A 102 6.34 21.01 -7.67
C GLN A 102 5.61 20.10 -6.68
N GLY A 103 6.17 19.95 -5.48
CA GLY A 103 5.53 19.22 -4.39
C GLY A 103 6.50 18.60 -3.38
N TRP A 104 6.01 17.66 -2.59
CA TRP A 104 6.79 16.84 -1.66
C TRP A 104 6.62 15.35 -2.00
N TRP A 105 7.75 14.65 -2.11
CA TRP A 105 7.89 13.21 -2.35
C TRP A 105 9.11 12.71 -1.54
N ILE A 106 9.05 11.49 -1.03
CA ILE A 106 10.08 10.83 -0.23
C ILE A 106 10.80 9.81 -1.13
N GLY A 107 11.42 10.32 -2.20
CA GLY A 107 11.98 9.49 -3.26
C GLY A 107 13.21 8.67 -2.87
N ASP A 108 13.36 7.54 -3.54
CA ASP A 108 14.37 6.50 -3.36
C ASP A 108 15.62 6.68 -4.25
N GLN A 109 15.67 7.75 -5.05
CA GLN A 109 16.65 8.06 -6.11
C GLN A 109 16.60 7.10 -7.33
N ILE A 110 15.52 6.32 -7.46
CA ILE A 110 15.32 5.36 -8.57
C ILE A 110 14.01 5.70 -9.31
N SER A 111 12.94 5.93 -8.56
CA SER A 111 11.61 6.27 -9.07
C SER A 111 11.59 7.65 -9.75
N SER A 112 11.18 7.66 -11.02
CA SER A 112 10.82 8.86 -11.80
C SER A 112 9.42 9.39 -11.48
N GLY A 113 8.61 8.58 -10.78
CA GLY A 113 7.23 8.84 -10.45
C GLY A 113 6.47 7.55 -10.14
N LEU A 114 5.17 7.52 -10.44
CA LEU A 114 4.25 6.46 -10.01
C LEU A 114 3.22 6.16 -11.10
N MET A 115 2.81 4.88 -11.18
CA MET A 115 1.84 4.35 -12.12
C MET A 115 0.68 3.71 -11.36
N GLY A 116 -0.40 4.48 -11.19
CA GLY A 116 -1.63 4.00 -10.58
C GLY A 116 -2.36 2.98 -11.46
N LEU A 117 -2.82 1.90 -10.84
CA LEU A 117 -3.52 0.76 -11.44
C LEU A 117 -4.95 0.54 -10.91
N ALA A 118 -5.40 1.33 -9.93
CA ALA A 118 -6.74 1.23 -9.35
C ALA A 118 -7.86 1.61 -10.35
N TYR A 119 -9.13 1.43 -9.98
CA TYR A 119 -10.26 1.65 -10.89
C TYR A 119 -10.40 3.12 -11.32
N PRO A 120 -10.99 3.40 -12.50
CA PRO A 120 -10.90 4.72 -13.16
C PRO A 120 -11.37 5.89 -12.29
N ILE A 121 -12.35 5.67 -11.42
CA ILE A 121 -13.03 6.69 -10.60
C ILE A 121 -12.12 7.45 -9.62
N LEU A 122 -10.94 6.91 -9.30
CA LEU A 122 -9.98 7.56 -8.41
C LEU A 122 -9.03 8.52 -9.14
N ALA A 123 -8.94 8.48 -10.47
CA ALA A 123 -8.01 9.33 -11.21
C ALA A 123 -8.42 10.81 -11.17
N SER A 124 -7.46 11.71 -10.95
CA SER A 124 -7.68 13.10 -10.51
C SER A 124 -8.65 13.91 -11.40
N GLY A 125 -8.69 13.65 -12.71
CA GLY A 125 -9.61 14.30 -13.66
C GLY A 125 -10.69 13.38 -14.26
N HIS A 126 -10.90 12.17 -13.73
CA HIS A 126 -11.81 11.18 -14.33
C HIS A 126 -13.23 11.73 -14.61
N ARG A 127 -13.78 12.55 -13.72
CA ARG A 127 -15.16 13.08 -13.84
C ARG A 127 -15.35 14.04 -15.02
N ASP A 128 -14.30 14.77 -15.38
CA ASP A 128 -14.37 15.86 -16.35
C ASP A 128 -13.72 15.51 -17.71
N LEU A 129 -12.82 14.51 -17.70
CA LEU A 129 -12.05 14.06 -18.88
C LEU A 129 -12.28 12.58 -19.24
N ASN A 130 -12.89 11.78 -18.38
CA ASN A 130 -13.14 10.34 -18.57
C ASN A 130 -11.89 9.51 -18.95
N TYR A 131 -10.68 9.92 -18.53
CA TYR A 131 -9.50 9.08 -18.65
C TYR A 131 -9.45 8.02 -17.54
N THR A 132 -8.53 7.07 -17.69
CA THR A 132 -8.40 5.90 -16.82
C THR A 132 -6.94 5.56 -16.52
N SER A 133 -6.70 4.63 -15.60
CA SER A 133 -5.38 4.09 -15.24
C SER A 133 -4.81 3.18 -16.35
N VAL A 134 -3.49 3.03 -16.39
CA VAL A 134 -2.75 2.38 -17.50
C VAL A 134 -3.28 0.99 -17.84
N VAL A 135 -3.60 0.15 -16.84
CA VAL A 135 -4.12 -1.20 -17.08
C VAL A 135 -5.47 -1.18 -17.80
N PHE A 136 -6.40 -0.28 -17.44
CA PHE A 136 -7.69 -0.18 -18.10
C PHE A 136 -7.54 0.36 -19.54
N SER A 137 -6.65 1.32 -19.78
CA SER A 137 -6.34 1.81 -21.13
C SER A 137 -5.74 0.70 -22.03
N LEU A 138 -4.97 -0.22 -21.45
CA LEU A 138 -4.41 -1.39 -22.14
C LEU A 138 -5.42 -2.52 -22.41
N PHE A 139 -6.55 -2.53 -21.70
CA PHE A 139 -7.61 -3.54 -21.87
C PHE A 139 -8.79 -3.04 -22.72
N GLU A 140 -8.85 -1.74 -23.04
CA GLU A 140 -10.01 -1.10 -23.68
C GLU A 140 -10.30 -1.61 -25.11
N ASP A 141 -9.27 -2.01 -25.87
CA ASP A 141 -9.43 -2.56 -27.23
C ASP A 141 -9.69 -4.08 -27.27
N GLY A 142 -9.62 -4.75 -26.11
CA GLY A 142 -9.82 -6.20 -25.98
C GLY A 142 -8.69 -7.08 -26.53
N THR A 143 -7.56 -6.53 -26.98
CA THR A 143 -6.40 -7.31 -27.44
C THR A 143 -5.63 -7.97 -26.29
N VAL A 144 -5.66 -7.32 -25.11
CA VAL A 144 -5.09 -7.83 -23.86
C VAL A 144 -6.24 -8.22 -22.92
N PRO A 145 -6.27 -9.45 -22.37
CA PRO A 145 -7.29 -9.85 -21.40
C PRO A 145 -7.35 -8.88 -20.20
N PRO A 146 -8.54 -8.58 -19.65
CA PRO A 146 -8.74 -7.59 -18.57
C PRO A 146 -8.30 -8.12 -17.19
N VAL A 147 -7.06 -8.58 -17.11
CA VAL A 147 -6.43 -9.22 -15.95
C VAL A 147 -4.99 -8.73 -15.86
N PHE A 148 -4.55 -8.34 -14.67
CA PHE A 148 -3.13 -8.21 -14.35
C PHE A 148 -2.79 -8.97 -13.07
N SER A 149 -1.50 -9.19 -12.81
CA SER A 149 -1.08 -9.85 -11.57
C SER A 149 0.30 -9.39 -11.09
N LEU A 150 0.47 -9.49 -9.77
CA LEU A 150 1.69 -9.12 -9.05
C LEU A 150 2.28 -10.35 -8.35
N ALA A 151 3.59 -10.55 -8.53
CA ALA A 151 4.39 -11.50 -7.77
C ALA A 151 5.70 -10.82 -7.33
N LEU A 152 5.63 -10.09 -6.21
CA LEU A 152 6.74 -9.27 -5.68
C LEU A 152 7.80 -10.15 -5.02
N SER A 153 9.08 -9.98 -5.35
CA SER A 153 10.17 -10.77 -4.77
C SER A 153 10.84 -10.03 -3.61
N ARG A 154 11.55 -10.77 -2.76
CA ARG A 154 12.29 -10.21 -1.62
C ARG A 154 13.74 -9.93 -2.02
N PRO A 155 14.29 -8.74 -1.74
CA PRO A 155 15.72 -8.50 -1.83
C PRO A 155 16.50 -9.50 -0.96
N THR A 156 17.54 -10.10 -1.53
CA THR A 156 18.47 -10.98 -0.81
C THR A 156 19.87 -10.35 -0.79
N PRO A 157 20.82 -10.80 0.06
CA PRO A 157 22.19 -10.29 0.03
C PRO A 157 22.88 -10.47 -1.35
N ASP A 158 22.54 -11.54 -2.06
CA ASP A 158 23.07 -11.85 -3.40
C ASP A 158 22.29 -11.15 -4.53
N ASN A 159 21.03 -10.80 -4.29
CA ASN A 159 20.17 -10.03 -5.20
C ASN A 159 19.47 -8.88 -4.45
N PRO A 160 20.18 -7.79 -4.12
CA PRO A 160 19.63 -6.66 -3.34
C PRO A 160 18.63 -5.81 -4.14
N MET A 161 18.43 -6.09 -5.43
CA MET A 161 17.43 -5.48 -6.30
C MET A 161 16.43 -6.52 -6.85
N ALA A 162 16.13 -7.56 -6.09
CA ALA A 162 15.11 -8.54 -6.48
C ALA A 162 13.76 -7.85 -6.70
N GLY A 163 13.33 -7.78 -7.97
CA GLY A 163 12.09 -7.14 -8.37
C GLY A 163 10.89 -8.05 -8.18
N GLY A 164 10.49 -8.74 -9.25
CA GLY A 164 9.29 -9.58 -9.30
C GLY A 164 8.64 -9.48 -10.67
N PHE A 165 7.37 -9.86 -10.74
CA PHE A 165 6.57 -9.77 -11.96
C PHE A 165 5.37 -8.85 -11.77
N LEU A 166 5.19 -7.92 -12.72
CA LEU A 166 3.89 -7.41 -13.14
C LEU A 166 3.57 -8.10 -14.47
N ALA A 167 2.54 -8.94 -14.50
CA ALA A 167 2.04 -9.52 -15.75
C ALA A 167 0.76 -8.78 -16.18
N LEU A 168 0.63 -8.53 -17.48
CA LEU A 168 -0.50 -7.85 -18.11
C LEU A 168 -1.15 -8.84 -19.09
N GLY A 169 -2.46 -9.05 -18.98
CA GLY A 169 -3.18 -10.08 -19.72
C GLY A 169 -3.13 -11.49 -19.12
N GLY A 170 -2.58 -11.69 -17.91
CA GLY A 170 -2.47 -13.03 -17.33
C GLY A 170 -1.68 -13.13 -16.01
N VAL A 171 -1.17 -14.34 -15.74
CA VAL A 171 -0.46 -14.73 -14.51
C VAL A 171 0.97 -15.18 -14.87
N PRO A 172 2.02 -14.76 -14.15
CA PRO A 172 3.39 -15.18 -14.41
C PRO A 172 3.62 -16.63 -13.95
N ASP A 173 4.44 -17.38 -14.69
CA ASP A 173 4.96 -18.66 -14.20
C ASP A 173 5.76 -18.43 -12.90
N THR A 174 5.24 -19.00 -11.83
CA THR A 174 5.69 -18.85 -10.45
C THR A 174 5.73 -20.21 -9.73
N GLY A 175 5.55 -21.31 -10.48
CA GLY A 175 5.42 -22.67 -9.94
C GLY A 175 4.10 -22.98 -9.23
N ASN A 176 3.11 -22.08 -9.28
CA ASN A 176 1.76 -22.30 -8.75
C ASN A 176 0.83 -22.89 -9.83
N ASP A 177 0.06 -23.92 -9.47
CA ASP A 177 -1.00 -24.48 -10.32
C ASP A 177 -2.32 -23.70 -10.14
N ALA A 178 -3.25 -23.84 -11.11
CA ALA A 178 -4.56 -23.18 -11.04
C ALA A 178 -5.39 -23.59 -9.82
N SER A 179 -5.12 -24.75 -9.21
CA SER A 179 -5.73 -25.22 -7.96
C SER A 179 -5.21 -24.55 -6.68
N ASP A 180 -4.10 -23.82 -6.75
CA ASP A 180 -3.50 -23.13 -5.60
C ASP A 180 -4.19 -21.79 -5.30
N PHE A 181 -5.01 -21.30 -6.25
CA PHE A 181 -5.63 -19.99 -6.20
C PHE A 181 -6.98 -20.01 -5.48
N VAL A 182 -7.13 -19.10 -4.51
CA VAL A 182 -8.39 -18.78 -3.85
C VAL A 182 -8.95 -17.49 -4.43
N THR A 183 -10.14 -17.57 -5.03
CA THR A 183 -10.82 -16.44 -5.67
C THR A 183 -11.86 -15.81 -4.76
N VAL A 184 -11.89 -14.48 -4.69
CA VAL A 184 -12.89 -13.68 -3.94
C VAL A 184 -13.37 -12.48 -4.76
N PRO A 185 -14.65 -12.06 -4.63
CA PRO A 185 -15.17 -10.90 -5.34
C PRO A 185 -14.64 -9.59 -4.74
N ILE A 186 -14.27 -8.65 -5.60
CA ILE A 186 -13.93 -7.28 -5.22
C ILE A 186 -15.22 -6.60 -4.68
N LYS A 187 -15.07 -5.72 -3.68
CA LYS A 187 -16.17 -4.94 -3.13
C LYS A 187 -16.28 -3.57 -3.81
N PRO A 188 -17.42 -3.23 -4.45
CA PRO A 188 -17.65 -1.88 -4.94
C PRO A 188 -17.86 -0.91 -3.76
N VAL A 189 -17.44 0.34 -3.92
CA VAL A 189 -17.57 1.38 -2.89
C VAL A 189 -19.02 1.85 -2.75
N ILE A 190 -19.76 1.94 -3.87
CA ILE A 190 -21.20 2.20 -3.89
C ILE A 190 -21.88 1.43 -5.03
N SER A 191 -22.89 0.61 -4.72
CA SER A 191 -23.68 -0.16 -5.70
C SER A 191 -22.82 -1.05 -6.62
N THR A 192 -22.44 -0.56 -7.80
CA THR A 192 -21.61 -1.24 -8.81
C THR A 192 -20.35 -0.45 -9.16
N ALA A 193 -20.06 0.65 -8.46
CA ALA A 193 -18.89 1.50 -8.70
C ALA A 193 -17.71 1.02 -7.85
N TYR A 194 -16.69 0.51 -8.53
CA TYR A 194 -15.42 0.10 -7.95
C TYR A 194 -14.41 1.25 -7.93
N ALA A 195 -13.50 1.26 -6.95
CA ALA A 195 -12.47 2.27 -6.79
C ALA A 195 -11.14 1.62 -6.41
N PHE A 196 -11.09 1.00 -5.23
CA PHE A 196 -9.96 0.22 -4.76
C PHE A 196 -10.19 -1.27 -5.00
N TYR A 197 -9.10 -2.04 -4.94
CA TYR A 197 -9.14 -3.50 -4.88
C TYR A 197 -9.46 -3.96 -3.45
N SER A 198 -10.68 -3.68 -2.99
CA SER A 198 -11.19 -4.11 -1.69
C SER A 198 -11.70 -5.55 -1.75
N ILE A 199 -11.31 -6.40 -0.81
CA ILE A 199 -11.83 -7.77 -0.64
C ILE A 199 -12.38 -7.97 0.77
N LEU A 200 -13.15 -9.05 0.98
CA LEU A 200 -13.44 -9.53 2.32
C LEU A 200 -12.32 -10.50 2.77
N VAL A 201 -11.78 -10.24 3.95
CA VAL A 201 -10.81 -11.07 4.67
C VAL A 201 -11.53 -11.63 5.89
N ASP A 202 -11.58 -12.95 6.03
CA ASP A 202 -12.36 -13.60 7.09
C ASP A 202 -11.78 -13.26 8.46
N GLY A 203 -10.45 -13.17 8.57
CA GLY A 203 -9.75 -12.82 9.80
C GLY A 203 -8.23 -12.92 9.71
N VAL A 204 -7.59 -12.95 10.88
CA VAL A 204 -6.13 -13.07 11.04
C VAL A 204 -5.84 -14.17 12.06
N ALA A 205 -5.14 -15.23 11.65
CA ALA A 205 -4.60 -16.23 12.56
C ALA A 205 -3.27 -15.73 13.16
N ILE A 206 -3.11 -15.85 14.47
CA ILE A 206 -1.98 -15.27 15.22
C ILE A 206 -1.45 -16.31 16.21
N PHE A 207 -0.16 -16.62 16.08
CA PHE A 207 0.54 -17.64 16.86
C PHE A 207 1.71 -16.99 17.62
N PRO A 208 1.69 -16.97 18.97
CA PRO A 208 2.79 -16.42 19.76
C PRO A 208 4.12 -17.18 19.53
N PRO A 209 5.28 -16.51 19.62
CA PRO A 209 6.59 -17.18 19.52
C PRO A 209 6.74 -18.29 20.56
N GLY A 210 7.20 -19.47 20.12
CA GLY A 210 7.35 -20.65 20.95
C GLY A 210 6.07 -21.47 21.18
N SER A 211 4.96 -21.16 20.50
CA SER A 211 3.72 -21.95 20.59
C SER A 211 3.82 -23.32 19.89
N ALA A 212 2.97 -24.29 20.26
CA ALA A 212 2.97 -25.62 19.63
C ALA A 212 2.36 -25.56 18.22
N GLU A 213 1.36 -24.71 18.08
CA GLU A 213 0.63 -24.36 16.88
C GLU A 213 1.55 -23.70 15.84
N GLU A 214 2.46 -22.81 16.27
CA GLU A 214 3.51 -22.26 15.42
C GLU A 214 4.42 -23.35 14.82
N ARG A 215 4.85 -24.33 15.64
CA ARG A 215 5.73 -25.44 15.22
C ARG A 215 5.03 -26.47 14.34
N GLY A 216 3.72 -26.38 14.14
CA GLY A 216 2.94 -27.41 13.43
C GLY A 216 2.82 -28.71 14.21
N GLU A 217 3.06 -28.70 15.52
CA GLU A 217 2.87 -29.86 16.39
C GLU A 217 1.38 -30.09 16.61
N ALA A 218 0.79 -30.97 15.78
CA ALA A 218 -0.61 -31.35 15.89
C ALA A 218 -0.91 -31.85 17.32
N LEU A 219 -1.90 -31.23 17.97
CA LEU A 219 -2.32 -31.58 19.33
C LEU A 219 -2.67 -33.07 19.42
N SER A 220 -1.86 -33.81 20.20
CA SER A 220 -2.05 -35.26 20.37
C SER A 220 -3.42 -35.55 21.03
N PRO A 221 -4.21 -36.52 20.53
CA PRO A 221 -5.61 -36.70 20.91
C PRO A 221 -5.87 -37.26 22.33
N ASP A 222 -4.86 -37.32 23.20
CA ASP A 222 -4.95 -37.97 24.52
C ASP A 222 -5.43 -37.06 25.68
N THR A 223 -6.02 -35.89 25.39
CA THR A 223 -6.60 -34.99 26.42
C THR A 223 -8.14 -34.97 26.44
N GLU A 224 -8.85 -35.75 25.61
CA GLU A 224 -10.30 -36.01 25.79
C GLU A 224 -10.56 -37.35 26.50
N ARG A 225 -10.32 -37.40 27.82
CA ARG A 225 -10.72 -38.56 28.63
C ARG A 225 -11.19 -38.24 30.05
N ASN A 226 -11.90 -37.14 30.26
CA ASN A 226 -12.67 -36.96 31.51
C ASN A 226 -13.83 -35.94 31.51
N HIS A 227 -14.75 -36.01 30.52
CA HIS A 227 -16.12 -35.52 30.73
C HIS A 227 -17.16 -36.46 30.08
N THR A 228 -18.12 -36.93 30.86
CA THR A 228 -19.18 -37.87 30.44
C THR A 228 -20.52 -37.16 30.31
N ASN A 229 -21.36 -37.62 29.36
CA ASN A 229 -22.71 -37.12 29.04
C ASN A 229 -22.76 -35.65 28.54
N THR A 230 -23.23 -35.37 27.31
CA THR A 230 -24.54 -35.80 26.79
C THR A 230 -24.62 -35.82 25.25
N SER A 231 -25.56 -36.61 24.72
CA SER A 231 -26.29 -36.42 23.45
C SER A 231 -25.53 -36.01 22.17
N ARG A 232 -25.04 -37.01 21.41
CA ARG A 232 -24.73 -36.86 19.97
C ARG A 232 -26.02 -36.72 19.12
N PRO A 233 -26.09 -35.80 18.15
CA PRO A 233 -26.88 -35.98 16.95
C PRO A 233 -26.17 -36.94 15.97
N LEU A 234 -26.93 -37.66 15.15
CA LEU A 234 -26.41 -38.54 14.09
C LEU A 234 -26.21 -37.75 12.80
N ILE A 235 -24.97 -37.70 12.29
CA ILE A 235 -24.73 -37.31 10.89
C ILE A 235 -25.02 -38.53 10.01
N LEU A 236 -26.07 -38.45 9.19
CA LEU A 236 -26.26 -39.40 8.10
C LEU A 236 -25.25 -39.11 6.99
N THR A 237 -24.36 -40.05 6.72
CA THR A 237 -23.63 -40.11 5.46
C THR A 237 -24.56 -40.64 4.36
N ASN A 238 -24.55 -40.00 3.19
CA ASN A 238 -25.15 -40.57 1.98
C ASN A 238 -24.26 -40.23 0.77
N PRO A 239 -23.60 -41.22 0.13
CA PRO A 239 -22.61 -40.95 -0.90
C PRO A 239 -23.20 -40.97 -2.32
N LEU A 240 -23.12 -39.84 -3.03
CA LEU A 240 -23.29 -39.80 -4.49
C LEU A 240 -22.20 -38.95 -5.14
N ARG A 241 -21.30 -39.62 -5.86
CA ARG A 241 -20.47 -39.01 -6.90
C ARG A 241 -21.34 -38.72 -8.13
N PRO A 242 -21.02 -37.66 -8.87
CA PRO A 242 -20.67 -37.86 -10.28
C PRO A 242 -19.15 -37.86 -10.49
N THR A 243 -18.70 -38.40 -11.61
CA THR A 243 -17.29 -38.35 -12.05
C THR A 243 -17.22 -37.70 -13.43
N VAL A 244 -16.27 -36.77 -13.59
CA VAL A 244 -15.56 -36.45 -14.84
C VAL A 244 -16.44 -36.14 -16.06
N ASP A 245 -16.63 -34.85 -16.35
CA ASP A 245 -16.04 -34.21 -17.53
C ASP A 245 -16.29 -32.67 -17.52
N GLN A 246 -15.72 -31.95 -18.49
CA GLN A 246 -15.90 -30.52 -18.77
C GLN A 246 -15.30 -29.50 -17.76
N PHE A 247 -13.98 -29.36 -17.78
CA PHE A 247 -13.34 -28.03 -17.68
C PHE A 247 -12.31 -27.92 -18.81
N GLY A 248 -12.63 -27.11 -19.83
CA GLY A 248 -11.88 -27.11 -21.09
C GLY A 248 -12.25 -25.98 -22.05
N SER A 249 -12.41 -24.76 -21.52
CA SER A 249 -12.65 -23.53 -22.32
C SER A 249 -12.33 -22.26 -21.51
N ILE A 250 -11.07 -22.12 -21.08
CA ILE A 250 -10.48 -20.78 -20.91
C ILE A 250 -9.94 -20.42 -22.30
N LEU A 251 -10.25 -19.21 -22.79
CA LEU A 251 -10.28 -18.80 -24.21
C LEU A 251 -11.59 -19.17 -24.94
N ASP A 252 -12.62 -18.35 -24.73
CA ASP A 252 -13.66 -18.09 -25.73
C ASP A 252 -14.10 -16.62 -25.59
N THR A 253 -14.28 -15.91 -26.70
CA THR A 253 -14.67 -14.49 -26.69
C THR A 253 -16.20 -14.34 -26.72
N PRO A 254 -16.81 -13.50 -25.86
CA PRO A 254 -18.26 -13.32 -25.85
C PRO A 254 -18.71 -12.60 -27.12
N THR A 255 -19.45 -13.32 -27.99
CA THR A 255 -20.04 -12.73 -29.19
C THR A 255 -21.22 -11.84 -28.81
N PHE A 256 -21.18 -10.56 -29.17
CA PHE A 256 -22.26 -9.62 -28.87
C PHE A 256 -23.54 -9.96 -29.65
N ALA A 257 -24.57 -10.42 -28.94
CA ALA A 257 -25.93 -10.50 -29.47
C ALA A 257 -26.68 -9.19 -29.16
N GLN A 258 -27.23 -8.54 -30.19
CA GLN A 258 -28.14 -7.40 -30.02
C GLN A 258 -29.58 -7.90 -29.88
N ASP A 259 -30.32 -7.33 -28.92
CA ASP A 259 -31.77 -7.18 -29.01
C ASP A 259 -32.16 -5.78 -28.46
N GLN A 260 -33.33 -5.26 -28.82
CA GLN A 260 -33.72 -3.87 -28.56
C GLN A 260 -35.15 -3.71 -28.01
N THR A 261 -35.42 -2.51 -27.47
CA THR A 261 -36.73 -1.97 -27.02
C THR A 261 -37.29 -2.63 -25.75
N GLU A 262 -38.02 -1.98 -24.83
CA GLU A 262 -38.33 -0.57 -24.54
C GLU A 262 -38.94 -0.52 -23.11
N PRO A 263 -39.37 0.62 -22.52
CA PRO A 263 -39.03 2.03 -22.73
C PRO A 263 -38.58 2.74 -21.43
N ALA A 264 -38.18 4.01 -21.52
CA ALA A 264 -37.71 4.79 -20.37
C ALA A 264 -38.85 5.27 -19.43
N THR A 265 -38.69 5.08 -18.12
CA THR A 265 -39.53 5.71 -17.07
C THR A 265 -38.75 6.79 -16.34
N LYS A 266 -39.25 8.03 -16.36
CA LYS A 266 -38.69 9.14 -15.56
C LYS A 266 -39.11 9.01 -14.10
N VAL A 267 -38.15 8.89 -13.19
CA VAL A 267 -38.36 9.11 -11.75
C VAL A 267 -37.67 10.40 -11.34
N SER A 268 -38.43 11.34 -10.78
CA SER A 268 -37.90 12.56 -10.17
C SER A 268 -37.80 12.35 -8.67
N LEU A 269 -36.63 12.61 -8.08
CA LEU A 269 -36.46 12.70 -6.64
C LEU A 269 -35.87 14.06 -6.29
N ASN A 270 -36.66 14.83 -5.54
CA ASN A 270 -36.32 16.15 -5.02
C ASN A 270 -36.58 16.09 -3.52
N GLU A 271 -35.61 16.53 -2.70
CA GLU A 271 -35.64 16.42 -1.22
C GLU A 271 -35.58 14.94 -0.72
N ILE A 272 -35.08 14.57 0.46
CA ILE A 272 -34.59 15.22 1.69
C ILE A 272 -33.26 14.49 2.05
N GLY A 273 -32.23 15.05 2.70
CA GLY A 273 -32.03 16.35 3.33
C GLY A 273 -30.57 16.55 3.79
N ARG A 274 -30.32 17.50 4.70
CA ARG A 274 -28.97 17.98 5.03
C ARG A 274 -28.31 17.22 6.18
N SER A 275 -27.01 16.96 6.04
CA SER A 275 -26.04 17.31 7.07
C SER A 275 -24.89 18.12 6.46
N ARG A 276 -24.35 19.08 7.20
CA ARG A 276 -23.22 19.94 6.82
C ARG A 276 -22.34 20.18 8.04
N HIS A 277 -21.04 20.30 7.82
CA HIS A 277 -20.12 21.39 8.21
C HIS A 277 -18.70 20.83 8.00
N SER A 278 -17.97 21.22 6.95
CA SER A 278 -17.13 22.44 6.85
C SER A 278 -15.87 22.34 7.74
N ILE A 279 -14.68 22.80 7.34
CA ILE A 279 -14.37 24.21 7.03
C ILE A 279 -13.37 24.33 5.86
N PHE A 280 -13.60 25.30 4.98
CA PHE A 280 -12.53 26.06 4.31
C PHE A 280 -12.92 27.55 4.30
N SER A 281 -11.94 28.46 4.36
CA SER A 281 -12.19 29.89 4.59
C SER A 281 -12.34 30.71 3.30
N SER A 282 -12.92 31.89 3.42
CA SER A 282 -13.40 32.77 2.34
C SER A 282 -12.41 33.85 1.91
N MET A 283 -12.48 34.29 0.63
CA MET A 283 -12.44 35.71 0.16
C MET A 283 -13.00 35.77 -1.30
N PRO A 284 -13.37 36.95 -1.87
CA PRO A 284 -14.55 37.04 -2.75
C PRO A 284 -14.33 37.25 -4.27
N ARG A 285 -15.42 37.06 -5.04
CA ARG A 285 -15.61 37.50 -6.44
C ARG A 285 -16.29 38.89 -6.54
N PRO A 286 -16.10 39.63 -7.65
CA PRO A 286 -17.01 40.67 -8.12
C PRO A 286 -18.00 40.22 -9.22
N SER A 287 -19.20 40.78 -9.17
CA SER A 287 -20.23 41.08 -10.20
C SER A 287 -20.20 40.49 -11.64
N ASN A 288 -21.36 39.92 -12.00
CA ASN A 288 -22.01 39.70 -13.31
C ASN A 288 -22.33 41.03 -14.08
N PRO A 289 -23.02 41.04 -15.26
CA PRO A 289 -23.21 40.02 -16.32
C PRO A 289 -23.06 40.56 -17.78
N ALA A 290 -23.19 39.69 -18.80
CA ALA A 290 -23.71 40.04 -20.14
C ALA A 290 -24.34 38.80 -20.82
N GLU A 291 -25.35 38.99 -21.67
CA GLU A 291 -26.08 37.92 -22.40
C GLU A 291 -25.69 37.87 -23.89
N HIS A 292 -25.77 36.69 -24.52
CA HIS A 292 -26.56 36.51 -25.75
C HIS A 292 -26.80 35.02 -26.10
N GLN A 293 -27.79 34.75 -26.95
CA GLN A 293 -28.30 33.41 -27.29
C GLN A 293 -27.89 32.93 -28.71
N SER A 294 -28.09 31.62 -28.96
CA SER A 294 -28.20 30.95 -30.28
C SER A 294 -26.93 30.94 -31.17
N HIS A 295 -26.65 29.90 -31.97
CA HIS A 295 -27.57 29.04 -32.74
C HIS A 295 -27.22 27.53 -32.71
N LEU A 296 -28.21 26.68 -33.01
CA LEU A 296 -27.98 25.29 -33.43
C LEU A 296 -27.63 25.23 -34.93
N ALA A 297 -26.69 24.37 -35.28
CA ALA A 297 -26.55 23.82 -36.63
C ALA A 297 -26.44 22.29 -36.51
N LYS A 298 -27.35 21.55 -37.15
CA LYS A 298 -27.25 20.09 -37.27
C LYS A 298 -26.36 19.76 -38.47
N PHE A 299 -25.38 18.89 -38.29
CA PHE A 299 -24.79 18.14 -39.39
C PHE A 299 -25.00 16.65 -39.17
N THR A 300 -25.43 15.98 -40.24
CA THR A 300 -25.61 14.53 -40.30
C THR A 300 -24.83 14.00 -41.49
N SER A 301 -23.98 13.03 -41.25
CA SER A 301 -23.20 12.36 -42.30
C SER A 301 -23.15 10.87 -41.99
N SER A 302 -23.83 10.10 -42.83
CA SER A 302 -23.75 8.63 -42.82
C SER A 302 -22.49 8.20 -43.57
N GLN A 303 -21.77 7.22 -43.05
CA GLN A 303 -20.85 6.41 -43.85
C GLN A 303 -21.03 4.93 -43.53
N THR A 304 -20.77 4.10 -44.53
CA THR A 304 -21.09 2.66 -44.59
C THR A 304 -19.92 1.80 -44.16
N TYR A 305 -20.22 0.72 -43.44
CA TYR A 305 -19.25 -0.33 -43.13
C TYR A 305 -18.84 -1.10 -44.39
N HIS A 306 -17.54 -1.40 -44.52
CA HIS A 306 -17.02 -2.47 -45.36
C HIS A 306 -16.42 -3.54 -44.45
N THR A 307 -16.86 -4.78 -44.61
CA THR A 307 -16.25 -5.94 -43.96
C THR A 307 -15.16 -6.54 -44.84
N SER A 308 -14.06 -6.97 -44.22
CA SER A 308 -13.04 -7.82 -44.84
C SER A 308 -12.70 -8.94 -43.88
N THR A 309 -12.74 -10.17 -44.36
CA THR A 309 -12.27 -11.35 -43.61
C THR A 309 -10.75 -11.37 -43.55
N TYR A 310 -10.18 -11.91 -42.48
CA TYR A 310 -8.76 -12.22 -42.37
C TYR A 310 -8.56 -13.68 -41.96
N ASP A 311 -7.45 -14.27 -42.40
CA ASP A 311 -7.15 -15.70 -42.30
C ASP A 311 -6.18 -15.99 -41.14
N GLN A 312 -6.23 -17.20 -40.57
CA GLN A 312 -5.38 -17.61 -39.45
C GLN A 312 -4.23 -18.51 -39.92
N THR A 313 -2.97 -18.12 -39.71
CA THR A 313 -1.89 -19.12 -39.55
C THR A 313 -0.62 -18.59 -38.87
N THR A 314 0.00 -19.48 -38.08
CA THR A 314 1.40 -19.44 -37.60
C THR A 314 1.88 -18.21 -36.82
N GLN A 315 1.82 -18.32 -35.48
CA GLN A 315 2.88 -17.79 -34.62
C GLN A 315 4.18 -18.59 -34.83
N GLN A 316 5.34 -17.94 -34.80
CA GLN A 316 6.63 -18.58 -34.50
C GLN A 316 7.24 -17.95 -33.26
N SER A 317 7.49 -18.76 -32.23
CA SER A 317 8.14 -18.33 -30.99
C SER A 317 9.67 -18.29 -31.18
N VAL A 318 10.25 -17.10 -31.05
CA VAL A 318 11.71 -16.90 -31.15
C VAL A 318 12.30 -16.74 -29.75
N LEU A 319 12.95 -17.79 -29.23
CA LEU A 319 13.80 -17.65 -28.05
C LEU A 319 15.06 -16.86 -28.40
N LEU A 320 15.33 -15.77 -27.68
CA LEU A 320 16.63 -15.08 -27.67
C LEU A 320 17.26 -15.17 -26.29
N GLN A 321 18.26 -16.04 -26.14
CA GLN A 321 19.12 -16.05 -24.96
C GLN A 321 20.13 -14.89 -25.03
N PRO A 322 20.40 -14.16 -23.93
CA PRO A 322 21.40 -13.10 -23.94
C PRO A 322 22.83 -13.63 -24.12
N THR A 323 23.44 -13.37 -25.27
CA THR A 323 24.86 -13.69 -25.51
C THR A 323 25.78 -12.76 -24.72
N ARG A 324 26.76 -13.32 -24.01
CA ARG A 324 27.80 -12.54 -23.29
C ARG A 324 28.55 -11.59 -24.24
N PRO A 325 28.83 -10.32 -23.84
CA PRO A 325 29.79 -9.49 -24.52
C PRO A 325 31.24 -10.01 -24.34
N PRO A 326 32.15 -9.79 -25.30
CA PRO A 326 33.51 -10.30 -25.26
C PRO A 326 34.43 -9.48 -24.31
N SER A 327 35.41 -10.15 -23.71
CA SER A 327 36.43 -9.53 -22.86
C SER A 327 37.62 -8.97 -23.66
N THR A 328 38.03 -7.74 -23.37
CA THR A 328 39.28 -7.12 -23.89
C THR A 328 40.24 -6.71 -22.74
N PRO A 329 41.56 -6.61 -22.99
CA PRO A 329 42.56 -6.91 -21.96
C PRO A 329 43.07 -5.73 -21.10
N LEU A 330 43.61 -6.08 -19.95
CA LEU A 330 44.33 -5.19 -19.02
C LEU A 330 45.66 -4.68 -19.61
N VAL A 331 45.97 -3.40 -19.39
CA VAL A 331 47.31 -2.81 -19.58
C VAL A 331 47.70 -2.00 -18.34
N ASN A 332 48.93 -2.18 -17.86
CA ASN A 332 49.46 -1.51 -16.66
C ASN A 332 49.96 -0.09 -16.92
N SER A 333 49.76 0.82 -15.97
CA SER A 333 50.65 1.96 -15.73
C SER A 333 50.83 2.19 -14.22
N ARG A 334 51.99 2.73 -13.80
CA ARG A 334 52.48 2.66 -12.41
C ARG A 334 52.31 3.98 -11.65
N ARG A 335 52.14 3.89 -10.32
CA ARG A 335 52.35 4.99 -9.37
C ARG A 335 53.83 5.43 -9.32
N PRO A 336 54.08 6.73 -9.08
CA PRO A 336 55.15 7.24 -8.20
C PRO A 336 54.57 7.77 -6.87
N SER A 337 55.40 8.36 -6.00
CA SER A 337 55.06 8.58 -4.57
C SER A 337 55.81 9.77 -3.95
N ILE A 338 55.38 10.22 -2.75
CA ILE A 338 56.17 11.02 -1.75
C ILE A 338 56.41 12.51 -2.19
N PRO A 339 56.66 13.51 -1.30
CA PRO A 339 56.92 13.50 0.17
C PRO A 339 56.00 14.39 1.06
N VAL A 340 56.31 14.38 2.37
CA VAL A 340 55.90 15.32 3.43
C VAL A 340 57.17 16.00 3.99
N VAL A 341 57.13 17.27 4.46
CA VAL A 341 58.07 17.84 5.48
C VAL A 341 57.57 19.19 6.08
N GLN A 342 58.16 19.64 7.19
CA GLN A 342 57.70 20.77 8.06
C GLN A 342 58.42 22.13 7.81
N SER A 343 57.95 23.24 8.41
CA SER A 343 58.79 24.07 9.36
C SER A 343 58.14 25.34 9.99
N HIS A 344 58.11 25.36 11.33
CA HIS A 344 58.29 26.43 12.37
C HIS A 344 58.23 27.99 12.18
N GLN A 345 57.48 28.62 13.12
CA GLN A 345 57.82 29.70 14.11
C GLN A 345 57.89 31.25 13.81
N ALA A 346 56.99 31.99 14.53
CA ALA A 346 57.22 33.21 15.37
C ALA A 346 57.57 34.59 14.71
N PRO A 347 57.54 35.78 15.41
CA PRO A 347 57.30 36.08 16.85
C PRO A 347 56.45 37.33 17.30
N ARG A 348 55.91 37.27 18.55
CA ARG A 348 55.71 38.29 19.64
C ARG A 348 55.24 39.77 19.42
N ARG A 349 54.10 40.14 20.07
CA ARG A 349 53.87 41.19 21.14
C ARG A 349 52.34 41.33 21.40
N SER A 350 51.72 41.29 22.60
CA SER A 350 51.76 42.09 23.87
C SER A 350 51.20 43.53 23.72
N THR A 351 50.24 44.11 24.50
CA THR A 351 49.55 43.90 25.81
C THR A 351 48.17 44.62 25.79
N LYS A 352 47.11 44.46 26.62
CA LYS A 352 46.88 44.44 28.11
C LYS A 352 45.52 43.73 28.43
N THR A 353 45.27 43.01 29.53
CA THR A 353 44.80 43.44 30.90
C THR A 353 43.52 44.31 30.89
N VAL A 354 42.47 44.16 31.73
CA VAL A 354 42.31 43.63 33.13
C VAL A 354 40.92 42.94 33.34
N GLY A 355 40.74 42.14 34.41
CA GLY A 355 39.43 41.69 34.96
C GLY A 355 38.78 42.73 35.92
N PRO A 356 37.99 42.36 36.97
CA PRO A 356 37.87 41.05 37.65
C PRO A 356 36.43 40.57 38.00
N SER A 357 36.33 39.44 38.69
CA SER A 357 35.12 38.92 39.36
C SER A 357 34.99 39.37 40.82
N ILE A 358 33.77 39.49 41.38
CA ILE A 358 33.48 39.40 42.83
C ILE A 358 31.98 39.12 43.10
N SER A 359 31.68 38.42 44.20
CA SER A 359 30.30 38.07 44.66
C SER A 359 29.81 38.96 45.82
N ARG A 360 28.48 39.05 46.08
CA ARG A 360 27.86 38.86 47.44
C ARG A 360 26.32 39.05 47.52
N LYS A 361 25.66 38.15 48.27
CA LYS A 361 24.55 38.30 49.29
C LYS A 361 23.39 39.32 49.03
N GLY A 362 22.11 39.05 49.32
CA GLY A 362 21.45 37.99 50.11
C GLY A 362 20.08 38.42 50.72
N LYS A 363 19.46 37.53 51.53
CA LYS A 363 18.17 37.66 52.30
C LYS A 363 16.88 37.70 51.43
N ALA A 364 15.66 37.32 51.89
CA ALA A 364 15.08 36.43 52.94
C ALA A 364 13.55 36.32 52.63
N LYS A 365 12.65 35.45 53.14
CA LYS A 365 12.51 34.49 54.29
C LYS A 365 12.02 33.11 53.75
N SER A 366 11.80 32.00 54.47
CA SER A 366 11.69 31.61 55.90
C SER A 366 10.31 31.71 56.61
N THR A 367 9.51 30.64 56.57
CA THR A 367 8.61 30.17 57.65
C THR A 367 8.71 28.64 57.78
N HIS A 368 8.46 28.09 58.98
CA HIS A 368 8.70 26.67 59.35
C HIS A 368 7.41 25.88 59.64
N ASN A 369 7.49 24.55 59.56
CA ASN A 369 6.57 23.59 60.20
C ASN A 369 6.69 23.67 61.75
N PRO A 370 5.75 23.12 62.55
CA PRO A 370 5.92 21.71 62.97
C PRO A 370 4.59 20.91 63.18
N PRO A 371 4.67 19.56 63.33
CA PRO A 371 3.52 18.67 63.57
C PRO A 371 3.47 18.03 64.98
N TRP A 372 2.28 17.55 65.40
CA TRP A 372 2.02 16.59 66.51
C TRP A 372 0.61 15.98 66.30
N ASP A 373 0.10 15.06 67.14
CA ASP A 373 0.48 13.66 67.40
C ASP A 373 -0.71 12.98 68.17
N GLN A 374 -0.68 11.66 68.33
CA GLN A 374 -1.69 10.73 68.86
C GLN A 374 -2.80 11.19 69.84
N SER A 375 -4.03 10.68 69.66
CA SER A 375 -4.76 9.89 70.70
C SER A 375 -6.09 9.25 70.25
N THR A 376 -6.46 8.17 70.94
CA THR A 376 -7.63 7.25 70.81
C THR A 376 -8.85 7.71 71.67
N PRO A 377 -10.12 7.20 71.55
CA PRO A 377 -10.47 5.76 71.56
C PRO A 377 -11.76 5.28 70.82
N LEU A 378 -12.05 3.98 71.01
CA LEU A 378 -13.08 3.14 70.37
C LEU A 378 -14.48 3.22 71.02
N SER A 379 -15.53 3.17 70.19
CA SER A 379 -16.81 2.44 70.38
C SER A 379 -17.71 2.67 69.16
N GLY A 380 -18.44 1.72 68.56
CA GLY A 380 -18.51 0.27 68.76
C GLY A 380 -19.88 -0.28 68.34
N LEU A 381 -19.94 -1.24 67.40
CA LEU A 381 -21.18 -2.00 67.11
C LEU A 381 -20.87 -3.37 66.45
N LEU A 382 -21.87 -4.25 66.39
CA LEU A 382 -21.68 -5.70 66.23
C LEU A 382 -21.53 -6.21 64.79
N LEU A 383 -20.94 -7.41 64.69
CA LEU A 383 -20.81 -8.21 63.47
C LEU A 383 -22.16 -8.70 62.95
N ALA A 384 -22.30 -8.72 61.62
CA ALA A 384 -23.23 -9.58 60.90
C ALA A 384 -22.43 -10.53 59.97
N PRO A 385 -22.84 -11.80 59.78
CA PRO A 385 -22.12 -12.72 58.89
C PRO A 385 -22.22 -12.27 57.43
N ARG A 386 -21.09 -12.22 56.71
CA ARG A 386 -21.12 -12.09 55.25
C ARG A 386 -21.64 -13.40 54.64
N PRO A 387 -22.51 -13.36 53.60
CA PRO A 387 -22.82 -14.56 52.84
C PRO A 387 -21.53 -15.11 52.19
N ARG A 388 -21.45 -16.43 52.05
CA ARG A 388 -20.40 -17.05 51.22
C ARG A 388 -20.61 -16.60 49.76
N PRO A 389 -19.57 -16.15 49.04
CA PRO A 389 -19.68 -15.97 47.61
C PRO A 389 -19.96 -17.34 46.96
N SER A 390 -20.81 -17.34 45.94
CA SER A 390 -20.89 -18.41 44.95
C SER A 390 -19.50 -18.64 44.33
N PRO A 391 -19.21 -19.82 43.74
CA PRO A 391 -18.00 -20.00 42.95
C PRO A 391 -18.05 -19.10 41.71
N THR A 392 -17.48 -17.91 41.83
CA THR A 392 -17.17 -17.03 40.69
C THR A 392 -16.09 -17.70 39.85
N ALA A 393 -16.22 -17.60 38.52
CA ALA A 393 -15.16 -18.04 37.61
C ALA A 393 -13.80 -17.41 37.98
N ASP A 394 -12.74 -18.14 37.73
CA ASP A 394 -11.37 -17.72 38.04
C ASP A 394 -11.05 -16.40 37.30
N PRO A 395 -10.50 -15.36 37.96
CA PRO A 395 -10.05 -14.15 37.29
C PRO A 395 -9.10 -14.39 36.11
N ASP A 396 -8.26 -15.43 36.16
CA ASP A 396 -7.34 -15.79 35.07
C ASP A 396 -8.07 -16.33 33.82
N ASP A 397 -9.30 -16.84 33.96
CA ASP A 397 -10.09 -17.43 32.88
C ASP A 397 -10.58 -16.35 31.88
N ASN A 398 -10.62 -15.08 32.30
CA ASN A 398 -10.86 -13.95 31.41
C ASN A 398 -9.59 -13.43 30.70
N VAL A 399 -8.39 -13.79 31.18
CA VAL A 399 -7.12 -13.44 30.54
C VAL A 399 -6.72 -14.50 29.49
N LYS A 400 -7.24 -15.73 29.64
CA LYS A 400 -6.97 -16.87 28.75
C LYS A 400 -7.97 -17.07 27.61
N ARG A 401 -8.95 -16.18 27.45
CA ARG A 401 -9.59 -16.00 26.13
C ARG A 401 -8.56 -15.38 25.19
N GLN A 402 -7.78 -16.24 24.53
CA GLN A 402 -7.06 -15.90 23.31
C GLN A 402 -8.04 -15.16 22.40
N ALA A 403 -7.74 -13.91 22.08
CA ALA A 403 -8.66 -13.08 21.33
C ALA A 403 -8.79 -13.68 19.92
N ASP A 404 -9.95 -14.27 19.64
CA ASP A 404 -10.17 -14.96 18.37
C ASP A 404 -10.38 -13.93 17.27
N PHE A 405 -9.30 -13.70 16.53
CA PHE A 405 -9.25 -12.82 15.39
C PHE A 405 -9.48 -13.57 14.06
N THR A 406 -9.82 -14.86 14.08
CA THR A 406 -10.01 -15.67 12.86
C THR A 406 -11.36 -15.44 12.16
N SER A 407 -12.32 -14.80 12.84
CA SER A 407 -13.66 -14.50 12.33
C SER A 407 -14.03 -13.03 12.64
N LEU A 408 -13.68 -12.13 11.73
CA LEU A 408 -13.80 -10.67 11.85
C LEU A 408 -14.51 -9.98 10.67
N ASP A 409 -14.63 -10.62 9.50
CA ASP A 409 -15.25 -10.05 8.27
C ASP A 409 -14.68 -8.66 7.89
N LEU A 410 -13.35 -8.58 7.75
CA LEU A 410 -12.64 -7.33 7.45
C LEU A 410 -12.71 -6.98 5.96
N ASN A 411 -13.23 -5.80 5.61
CA ASN A 411 -13.05 -5.23 4.27
C ASN A 411 -11.64 -4.61 4.18
N MET A 412 -10.75 -5.21 3.38
CA MET A 412 -9.35 -4.78 3.25
C MET A 412 -8.99 -4.43 1.80
N VAL A 413 -8.25 -3.33 1.60
CA VAL A 413 -7.70 -2.92 0.30
C VAL A 413 -6.38 -3.64 0.01
N ILE A 414 -6.19 -4.12 -1.22
CA ILE A 414 -4.91 -4.66 -1.70
C ILE A 414 -4.10 -3.57 -2.42
N ASP A 415 -2.97 -3.15 -1.84
CA ASP A 415 -2.29 -1.91 -2.23
C ASP A 415 -0.75 -2.03 -2.34
N SER A 416 -0.21 -2.16 -3.55
CA SER A 416 1.24 -2.13 -3.79
C SER A 416 1.88 -0.73 -3.68
N GLY A 417 1.09 0.33 -3.52
CA GLY A 417 1.56 1.66 -3.14
C GLY A 417 1.87 1.76 -1.63
N THR A 418 1.23 0.91 -0.81
CA THR A 418 1.44 0.86 0.64
C THR A 418 2.48 -0.18 1.03
N THR A 419 3.51 0.21 1.78
CA THR A 419 4.61 -0.69 2.20
C THR A 419 4.21 -1.67 3.31
N LEU A 420 3.19 -1.35 4.10
CA LEU A 420 2.86 -1.97 5.39
C LEU A 420 1.48 -2.68 5.36
N ILE A 421 1.11 -3.32 6.46
CA ILE A 421 -0.22 -3.90 6.69
C ILE A 421 -0.94 -3.04 7.75
N TYR A 422 -2.14 -2.57 7.43
CA TYR A 422 -2.96 -1.78 8.35
C TYR A 422 -4.18 -2.59 8.77
N LEU A 423 -4.27 -2.88 10.07
CA LEU A 423 -5.32 -3.71 10.67
C LEU A 423 -6.08 -2.93 11.75
N PRO A 424 -7.27 -3.41 12.18
CA PRO A 424 -8.02 -2.80 13.26
C PRO A 424 -7.16 -2.67 14.53
N ASP A 425 -7.26 -1.53 15.19
CA ASP A 425 -6.34 -1.12 16.26
C ASP A 425 -6.14 -2.17 17.37
N ALA A 426 -7.16 -2.96 17.69
CA ALA A 426 -7.08 -4.06 18.66
C ALA A 426 -6.19 -5.21 18.16
N VAL A 427 -6.35 -5.64 16.89
CA VAL A 427 -5.57 -6.71 16.26
C VAL A 427 -4.10 -6.27 16.15
N ALA A 428 -3.86 -5.06 15.65
CA ALA A 428 -2.52 -4.50 15.52
C ALA A 428 -1.82 -4.34 16.87
N SER A 429 -2.55 -3.89 17.91
CA SER A 429 -1.99 -3.78 19.27
C SER A 429 -1.67 -5.14 19.89
N TYR A 430 -2.47 -6.17 19.61
CA TYR A 430 -2.21 -7.53 20.08
C TYR A 430 -0.98 -8.14 19.39
N ILE A 431 -0.89 -8.07 18.06
CA ILE A 431 0.29 -8.54 17.30
C ILE A 431 1.57 -7.85 17.78
N ALA A 432 1.54 -6.52 17.95
CA ALA A 432 2.67 -5.75 18.48
C ALA A 432 3.11 -6.21 19.90
N SER A 433 2.17 -6.67 20.73
CA SER A 433 2.47 -7.15 22.09
C SER A 433 3.09 -8.55 22.16
N LEU A 434 3.04 -9.33 21.06
CA LEU A 434 3.55 -10.70 20.98
C LEU A 434 4.99 -10.82 20.43
N PHE A 435 5.60 -9.72 19.98
CA PHE A 435 7.04 -9.71 19.70
C PHE A 435 7.85 -9.95 20.99
N ASP A 436 9.03 -10.55 20.87
CA ASP A 436 9.97 -10.67 21.99
C ASP A 436 11.33 -10.00 21.66
N PRO A 437 11.67 -8.85 22.27
CA PRO A 437 10.86 -8.07 23.21
C PRO A 437 9.68 -7.35 22.52
N PRO A 438 8.58 -7.04 23.25
CA PRO A 438 7.38 -6.43 22.67
C PRO A 438 7.62 -5.11 21.94
N ALA A 439 6.87 -4.90 20.86
CA ALA A 439 6.95 -3.68 20.06
C ALA A 439 6.30 -2.49 20.77
N ILE A 440 6.88 -1.30 20.57
CA ILE A 440 6.50 -0.06 21.24
C ILE A 440 5.89 0.89 20.21
N PHE A 441 4.75 1.51 20.55
CA PHE A 441 4.14 2.52 19.70
C PHE A 441 4.88 3.86 19.83
N ASN A 442 5.59 4.28 18.78
CA ASN A 442 6.28 5.56 18.73
C ASN A 442 5.30 6.65 18.26
N THR A 443 4.92 7.54 19.18
CA THR A 443 3.97 8.63 18.95
C THR A 443 4.49 9.78 18.10
N LEU A 444 5.81 9.87 17.86
CA LEU A 444 6.38 10.89 16.96
C LEU A 444 6.31 10.47 15.49
N SER A 445 6.39 9.17 15.21
CA SER A 445 6.22 8.59 13.87
C SER A 445 4.82 8.04 13.63
N ASN A 446 4.00 7.91 14.68
CA ASN A 446 2.70 7.23 14.67
C ASN A 446 2.77 5.77 14.17
N LEU A 447 3.81 5.04 14.60
CA LEU A 447 4.10 3.67 14.13
C LEU A 447 4.60 2.78 15.29
N TYR A 448 4.23 1.50 15.27
CA TYR A 448 4.90 0.46 16.04
C TYR A 448 6.33 0.24 15.55
N VAL A 449 7.27 0.26 16.48
CA VAL A 449 8.70 -0.01 16.25
C VAL A 449 9.22 -1.02 17.27
N VAL A 450 10.21 -1.80 16.89
CA VAL A 450 10.77 -2.90 17.69
C VAL A 450 12.27 -3.05 17.44
N SER A 451 12.97 -3.84 18.25
CA SER A 451 14.34 -4.24 17.92
C SER A 451 14.33 -5.05 16.62
N CYS A 452 15.25 -4.77 15.69
CA CYS A 452 15.42 -5.60 14.49
C CYS A 452 15.85 -7.04 14.77
N ASN A 453 16.21 -7.37 16.02
CA ASN A 453 16.56 -8.72 16.47
C ASN A 453 15.47 -9.33 17.38
N ALA A 454 14.26 -8.74 17.40
CA ALA A 454 13.13 -9.32 18.14
C ALA A 454 12.53 -10.49 17.38
N GLN A 455 12.09 -11.52 18.11
CA GLN A 455 11.34 -12.65 17.55
C GLN A 455 9.92 -12.17 17.21
N ALA A 456 9.45 -12.43 15.98
CA ALA A 456 8.10 -12.04 15.56
C ALA A 456 7.07 -13.14 15.84
N PRO A 457 5.81 -12.80 16.16
CA PRO A 457 4.73 -13.78 16.13
C PRO A 457 4.47 -14.25 14.70
N ARG A 458 4.27 -15.55 14.50
CA ARG A 458 3.81 -16.08 13.21
C ARG A 458 2.34 -15.68 12.99
N ILE A 459 2.03 -15.07 11.84
CA ILE A 459 0.67 -14.65 11.49
C ILE A 459 0.26 -15.12 10.09
N ALA A 460 -1.06 -15.22 9.85
CA ALA A 460 -1.64 -15.44 8.54
C ALA A 460 -2.91 -14.61 8.35
N ILE A 461 -3.11 -14.10 7.13
CA ILE A 461 -4.38 -13.50 6.69
C ILE A 461 -5.28 -14.63 6.18
N ILE A 462 -6.54 -14.70 6.61
CA ILE A 462 -7.49 -15.74 6.20
C ILE A 462 -8.39 -15.19 5.10
N ILE A 463 -8.42 -15.84 3.94
CA ILE A 463 -9.23 -15.44 2.78
C ILE A 463 -10.00 -16.67 2.29
N ALA A 464 -11.34 -16.60 2.30
CA ALA A 464 -12.25 -17.72 2.02
C ALA A 464 -11.88 -19.03 2.75
N GLY A 465 -11.46 -18.92 4.01
CA GLY A 465 -11.04 -20.02 4.89
C GLY A 465 -9.59 -20.45 4.74
N GLN A 466 -8.85 -19.96 3.74
CA GLN A 466 -7.45 -20.34 3.49
C GLN A 466 -6.48 -19.38 4.20
N PRO A 467 -5.53 -19.89 5.02
CA PRO A 467 -4.55 -19.06 5.71
C PRO A 467 -3.32 -18.76 4.83
N PHE A 468 -3.14 -17.49 4.47
CA PHE A 468 -1.97 -16.95 3.78
C PHE A 468 -0.97 -16.42 4.82
N TYR A 469 0.02 -17.24 5.17
CA TYR A 469 1.08 -16.90 6.13
C TYR A 469 1.99 -15.78 5.62
N ILE A 470 2.45 -14.94 6.53
CA ILE A 470 3.44 -13.88 6.27
C ILE A 470 4.80 -14.32 6.83
N ASP A 471 5.83 -14.29 5.98
CA ASP A 471 7.24 -14.53 6.31
C ASP A 471 7.73 -13.52 7.37
N GLU A 472 8.44 -13.98 8.40
CA GLU A 472 8.99 -13.13 9.47
C GLU A 472 9.85 -11.96 8.93
N ARG A 473 10.55 -12.19 7.81
CA ARG A 473 11.35 -11.15 7.13
C ARG A 473 10.51 -9.96 6.66
N ASP A 474 9.23 -10.18 6.34
CA ASP A 474 8.29 -9.13 5.95
C ASP A 474 7.60 -8.46 7.14
N LEU A 475 7.67 -9.04 8.35
CA LEU A 475 7.13 -8.46 9.58
C LEU A 475 8.05 -7.39 10.21
N LEU A 476 9.35 -7.42 9.87
CA LEU A 476 10.39 -6.54 10.41
C LEU A 476 10.96 -5.63 9.32
N ASN A 477 10.32 -4.48 9.08
CA ASN A 477 10.71 -3.57 8.02
C ASN A 477 11.98 -2.77 8.40
N GLY A 478 13.13 -3.21 7.88
CA GLY A 478 14.48 -2.67 8.12
C GLY A 478 14.78 -1.30 7.48
N GLY A 479 13.77 -0.45 7.30
CA GLY A 479 13.89 0.89 6.69
C GLY A 479 14.23 2.03 7.67
N GLY A 480 14.09 1.80 8.98
CA GLY A 480 14.57 2.73 10.03
C GLY A 480 13.82 4.07 10.13
N VAL A 481 12.66 4.07 10.80
CA VAL A 481 12.05 5.31 11.31
C VAL A 481 13.10 6.14 12.08
N ALA A 482 13.25 7.41 11.67
CA ALA A 482 14.22 8.36 12.22
C ALA A 482 15.71 7.89 12.20
N GLY A 483 16.08 6.95 11.31
CA GLY A 483 17.47 6.57 11.06
C GLY A 483 18.19 5.85 12.22
N GLN A 484 17.45 5.31 13.20
CA GLN A 484 18.03 4.64 14.36
C GLN A 484 18.47 3.20 14.01
N LYS A 485 19.78 2.95 13.99
CA LYS A 485 20.34 1.61 13.75
C LYS A 485 19.84 0.61 14.80
N GLY A 486 19.32 -0.52 14.34
CA GLY A 486 18.79 -1.60 15.19
C GLY A 486 17.31 -1.46 15.58
N VAL A 487 16.63 -0.41 15.12
CA VAL A 487 15.17 -0.22 15.28
C VAL A 487 14.48 -0.49 13.94
N CYS A 488 13.57 -1.46 13.94
CA CYS A 488 12.77 -1.85 12.79
C CYS A 488 11.32 -1.37 12.95
N VAL A 489 10.64 -1.11 11.83
CA VAL A 489 9.20 -0.83 11.82
C VAL A 489 8.47 -2.16 11.80
N VAL A 490 7.51 -2.37 12.70
CA VAL A 490 6.65 -3.55 12.64
C VAL A 490 5.75 -3.41 11.40
N ALA A 491 5.65 -4.44 10.57
CA ALA A 491 4.88 -4.31 9.34
C ALA A 491 3.37 -4.19 9.58
N VAL A 492 2.85 -4.77 10.66
CA VAL A 492 1.47 -4.57 11.12
C VAL A 492 1.35 -3.26 11.90
N GLN A 493 0.45 -2.40 11.45
CA GLN A 493 0.17 -1.08 12.01
C GLN A 493 -1.33 -0.86 12.25
N LYS A 494 -1.63 0.17 13.04
CA LYS A 494 -2.98 0.63 13.34
C LYS A 494 -3.59 1.34 12.14
N GLN A 495 -4.74 0.90 11.64
CA GLN A 495 -5.50 1.66 10.64
C GLN A 495 -6.04 3.00 11.19
N GLY A 496 -6.29 3.09 12.51
CA GLY A 496 -6.90 4.26 13.13
C GLY A 496 -8.29 4.54 12.55
N ASN A 497 -8.41 5.67 11.83
CA ASN A 497 -9.64 6.08 11.13
C ASN A 497 -9.58 5.85 9.60
N GLY A 498 -8.50 5.25 9.09
CA GLY A 498 -8.38 4.86 7.68
C GLY A 498 -8.95 3.47 7.42
N ASP A 499 -8.98 3.07 6.15
CA ASP A 499 -9.30 1.71 5.72
C ASP A 499 -8.23 0.70 6.19
N ALA A 500 -8.61 -0.57 6.25
CA ALA A 500 -7.69 -1.67 6.48
C ALA A 500 -6.99 -2.04 5.15
N VAL A 501 -5.68 -2.32 5.18
CA VAL A 501 -4.84 -2.44 3.97
C VAL A 501 -3.87 -3.62 4.06
N LEU A 502 -3.76 -4.38 2.98
CA LEU A 502 -2.75 -5.41 2.75
C LEU A 502 -1.75 -4.92 1.69
N GLY A 503 -0.67 -4.30 2.16
CA GLY A 503 0.38 -3.77 1.30
C GLY A 503 1.51 -4.75 0.96
N ASP A 504 2.67 -4.23 0.55
CA ASP A 504 3.87 -4.99 0.15
C ASP A 504 4.24 -6.14 1.10
N ALA A 505 4.14 -5.92 2.42
CA ALA A 505 4.44 -6.94 3.43
C ALA A 505 3.53 -8.18 3.32
N PHE A 506 2.30 -8.03 2.82
CA PHE A 506 1.46 -9.15 2.41
C PHE A 506 1.77 -9.60 0.98
N LEU A 507 1.86 -8.67 0.02
CA LEU A 507 2.00 -8.97 -1.42
C LEU A 507 3.30 -9.71 -1.81
N LYS A 508 4.34 -9.71 -0.97
CA LYS A 508 5.53 -10.57 -1.14
C LYS A 508 5.27 -12.06 -0.86
N ASN A 509 4.21 -12.38 -0.11
CA ASN A 509 3.84 -13.73 0.31
C ASN A 509 2.84 -14.43 -0.64
N VAL A 510 2.35 -13.73 -1.67
CA VAL A 510 1.31 -14.24 -2.58
C VAL A 510 1.61 -13.94 -4.06
N VAL A 511 1.02 -14.72 -4.96
CA VAL A 511 0.66 -14.23 -6.29
C VAL A 511 -0.71 -13.57 -6.13
N ALA A 512 -0.82 -12.27 -6.41
CA ALA A 512 -2.10 -11.56 -6.40
C ALA A 512 -2.56 -11.29 -7.84
N VAL A 513 -3.69 -11.86 -8.23
CA VAL A 513 -4.31 -11.69 -9.55
C VAL A 513 -5.50 -10.75 -9.42
N PHE A 514 -5.60 -9.80 -10.33
CA PHE A 514 -6.59 -8.72 -10.37
C PHE A 514 -7.39 -8.88 -11.68
N ASP A 515 -8.53 -9.57 -11.63
CA ASP A 515 -9.43 -9.74 -12.78
C ASP A 515 -10.48 -8.61 -12.76
N VAL A 516 -10.16 -7.51 -13.45
CA VAL A 516 -11.07 -6.35 -13.57
C VAL A 516 -12.20 -6.59 -14.58
N GLY A 517 -12.11 -7.63 -15.41
CA GLY A 517 -13.20 -8.08 -16.27
C GLY A 517 -14.32 -8.76 -15.49
N ARG A 518 -13.97 -9.57 -14.48
CA ARG A 518 -14.93 -10.23 -13.57
C ARG A 518 -15.23 -9.42 -12.31
N ASN A 519 -14.34 -8.50 -11.94
CA ASN A 519 -14.28 -7.83 -10.64
C ASN A 519 -14.00 -8.82 -9.49
N GLU A 520 -13.00 -9.66 -9.70
CA GLU A 520 -12.55 -10.70 -8.78
C GLU A 520 -11.03 -10.58 -8.52
N MET A 521 -10.59 -11.03 -7.35
CA MET A 521 -9.17 -11.24 -7.07
C MET A 521 -8.91 -12.70 -6.76
N SER A 522 -7.75 -13.20 -7.18
CA SER A 522 -7.30 -14.56 -6.85
C SER A 522 -5.91 -14.55 -6.22
N PHE A 523 -5.74 -15.34 -5.16
CA PHE A 523 -4.51 -15.40 -4.37
C PHE A 523 -3.98 -16.84 -4.30
N ALA A 524 -2.73 -17.05 -4.71
CA ALA A 524 -1.98 -18.27 -4.42
C ALA A 524 -0.84 -17.97 -3.45
N ALA A 525 -0.59 -18.87 -2.50
CA ALA A 525 0.50 -18.73 -1.54
C ALA A 525 1.85 -18.97 -2.21
N ARG A 526 2.84 -18.13 -1.91
CA ARG A 526 4.21 -18.25 -2.44
C ARG A 526 5.18 -18.74 -1.39
N GLY A 527 6.11 -19.58 -1.82
CA GLY A 527 7.16 -20.13 -0.96
C GLY A 527 8.18 -19.09 -0.49
N VAL A 528 9.08 -19.57 0.37
CA VAL A 528 10.27 -18.83 0.80
C VAL A 528 11.24 -18.73 -0.38
N TYR A 529 11.16 -17.60 -1.08
CA TYR A 529 12.17 -17.09 -2.02
C TYR A 529 13.15 -16.14 -1.30
#